data_AF-A0A9Q1IGR1-F1
#
_entry.id   AF-A0A9Q1IGR1-F1
#
_cell.length_a   1.000
_cell.length_b   1.000
_cell.length_c   1.000
_cell.angle_alpha   90.00
_cell.angle_beta   90.00
_cell.angle_gamma   90.00
#
_symmetry.space_group_name_H-M   'P 1'
#
loop_
_entity.id
_entity.type
_entity.pdbx_description
1 polymer ?
#
loop_
_entity_poly.entity_id
_entity_poly.type
_entity_poly.pdbx_seq_one_letter_code
_entity_poly.pdbx_strand_id
1 'polypeptide(L)'
;MVQCQRPSSQVAPSWITAQKAYPCKGKRTLRKHRSAVVTFDQCAAQIMNAVASIVRWGACQGHLRSAGAHPQEVAPNLHEVFQNVLYSRVKEEIVLKNGTDAFVAWENPPPPVYMQFYFFNLTNPTEVLKGERPAVVEIGPYTYREFRPMEHVSFLENGTGVSAVNPKTYVFEANMSIGPENDLIRTVNVPVVTVMEMVTNGPFRALSIIISAYMKSKNEGLFTTRTVGELLWGYEDPLLKFISMVNHTVDPHFGLFYKMNATGDGEYTFLTGEHNYKDFARVVEWRGQSSLHWWSTDECNMINGTNGAFFHPIITKKETVYMFSSDLCRSIYAQYEKDVSVRGIPAYRFVPPSEVFANFTVNPANAGFCVPPGTCLPSGLLNVSVCKQGAPIIMSSPHFYQADEKFVHDVFGMKPKKEYHETALDINPLTGILVRAAKRLQVNVYVEKIPAFSQTGNVQTLVFPVMYLNESVTIDEESAKKVQAVVMEGNVVINIPFILIALGILLGMVFTVMMCWQRDPESTVAERQPLLSS
;
A
#
# COMPACT_ATOMS: atom_id res chain seq x y z
N MET A 1 24.70 14.66 -58.23
CA MET A 1 24.64 13.52 -59.18
C MET A 1 25.89 12.68 -58.94
N VAL A 2 25.76 11.57 -58.19
CA VAL A 2 25.97 10.19 -58.67
C VAL A 2 27.43 10.01 -59.14
N GLN A 3 28.32 9.24 -58.50
CA GLN A 3 28.23 7.77 -58.37
C GLN A 3 29.31 7.21 -57.42
N CYS A 4 28.96 6.16 -56.68
CA CYS A 4 29.86 5.28 -55.93
C CYS A 4 30.62 4.30 -56.84
N GLN A 5 31.73 3.74 -56.37
CA GLN A 5 32.09 2.35 -56.65
C GLN A 5 33.04 1.74 -55.59
N ARG A 6 32.67 0.53 -55.13
CA ARG A 6 33.48 -0.41 -54.32
C ARG A 6 34.47 -1.17 -55.23
N PRO A 7 35.34 -2.03 -54.67
CA PRO A 7 34.98 -3.45 -54.72
C PRO A 7 35.32 -4.30 -53.48
N SER A 8 34.51 -5.35 -53.31
CA SER A 8 34.75 -6.66 -52.66
C SER A 8 36.02 -7.34 -53.22
N SER A 9 36.68 -8.36 -52.66
CA SER A 9 36.43 -9.56 -51.84
C SER A 9 37.84 -10.16 -51.58
N GLN A 10 38.20 -10.97 -50.58
CA GLN A 10 37.82 -12.38 -50.36
C GLN A 10 38.89 -13.02 -49.42
N VAL A 11 38.52 -14.09 -48.68
CA VAL A 11 39.37 -15.21 -48.16
C VAL A 11 40.17 -15.04 -46.84
N ALA A 12 39.85 -15.90 -45.86
CA ALA A 12 40.62 -16.29 -44.66
C ALA A 12 41.40 -17.62 -44.94
N PRO A 13 42.17 -18.29 -44.04
CA PRO A 13 42.46 -18.04 -42.61
C PRO A 13 43.94 -18.32 -42.18
N SER A 14 44.24 -18.21 -40.86
CA SER A 14 45.00 -19.20 -40.05
C SER A 14 46.27 -18.78 -39.25
N TRP A 15 46.34 -19.34 -38.03
CA TRP A 15 47.47 -19.65 -37.11
C TRP A 15 48.21 -18.58 -36.27
N ILE A 16 47.86 -18.56 -34.97
CA ILE A 16 48.71 -18.70 -33.75
C ILE A 16 50.16 -18.17 -33.78
N THR A 17 50.49 -17.19 -32.93
CA THR A 17 51.55 -17.35 -31.88
C THR A 17 51.47 -16.27 -30.80
N ALA A 18 51.67 -16.70 -29.56
CA ALA A 18 51.79 -15.89 -28.37
C ALA A 18 53.26 -15.60 -28.04
N GLN A 19 53.59 -14.39 -27.53
CA GLN A 19 54.51 -14.23 -26.39
C GLN A 19 54.59 -12.79 -25.84
N LYS A 20 54.16 -12.67 -24.58
CA LYS A 20 54.74 -11.95 -23.42
C LYS A 20 55.29 -10.52 -23.59
N ALA A 21 54.67 -9.58 -22.85
CA ALA A 21 55.38 -8.67 -21.94
C ALA A 21 54.44 -8.22 -20.79
N TYR A 22 54.85 -8.46 -19.54
CA TYR A 22 54.38 -7.84 -18.29
C TYR A 22 55.47 -6.85 -17.82
N PRO A 23 55.30 -6.00 -16.77
CA PRO A 23 54.10 -5.40 -16.17
C PRO A 23 54.24 -3.86 -15.94
N CYS A 24 53.19 -3.17 -15.51
CA CYS A 24 53.35 -2.03 -14.58
C CYS A 24 52.09 -1.79 -13.72
N LYS A 25 52.35 -1.66 -12.41
CA LYS A 25 51.39 -1.42 -11.32
C LYS A 25 50.68 -0.06 -11.51
N GLY A 26 49.37 -0.03 -11.31
CA GLY A 26 48.57 1.20 -11.22
C GLY A 26 47.39 0.99 -10.28
N LYS A 27 47.35 1.81 -9.22
CA LYS A 27 46.47 1.76 -8.05
C LYS A 27 44.97 1.61 -8.37
N ARG A 28 44.27 0.85 -7.53
CA ARG A 28 42.82 0.94 -7.32
C ARG A 28 42.44 2.38 -6.99
N THR A 29 41.54 2.95 -7.77
CA THR A 29 40.71 4.10 -7.36
C THR A 29 39.26 3.70 -7.55
N LEU A 30 38.52 3.69 -6.44
CA LEU A 30 37.06 3.59 -6.43
C LEU A 30 36.47 4.67 -7.34
N ARG A 31 35.79 4.25 -8.42
CA ARG A 31 34.78 5.09 -9.06
C ARG A 31 33.57 5.13 -8.14
N LYS A 32 33.45 6.21 -7.36
CA LYS A 32 32.16 6.63 -6.80
C LYS A 32 31.25 6.97 -7.99
N HIS A 33 30.22 6.17 -8.23
CA HIS A 33 29.06 6.60 -9.00
C HIS A 33 28.41 7.75 -8.21
N ARG A 34 28.57 8.97 -8.70
CA ARG A 34 27.71 10.09 -8.30
C ARG A 34 26.37 9.86 -8.97
N SER A 35 25.40 9.35 -8.21
CA SER A 35 23.99 9.57 -8.50
C SER A 35 23.77 11.09 -8.62
N ALA A 36 22.94 11.48 -9.59
CA ALA A 36 22.65 12.86 -9.91
C ALA A 36 21.89 13.54 -8.76
N VAL A 37 22.61 13.98 -7.73
CA VAL A 37 22.16 15.06 -6.85
C VAL A 37 22.24 16.32 -7.69
N VAL A 38 21.08 16.75 -8.20
CA VAL A 38 20.96 18.04 -8.88
C VAL A 38 21.19 19.12 -7.85
N THR A 39 22.27 19.89 -8.05
CA THR A 39 22.60 21.04 -7.22
C THR A 39 21.56 22.14 -7.41
N PHE A 40 21.35 22.92 -6.35
CA PHE A 40 20.54 24.15 -6.26
C PHE A 40 20.61 25.05 -7.51
N ASP A 41 21.72 24.99 -8.26
CA ASP A 41 21.98 25.74 -9.49
C ASP A 41 21.00 25.47 -10.64
N GLN A 42 20.51 24.24 -10.84
CA GLN A 42 19.60 23.94 -11.96
C GLN A 42 18.18 24.47 -11.70
N CYS A 43 17.72 24.40 -10.44
CA CYS A 43 16.46 24.99 -10.02
C CYS A 43 16.56 26.53 -10.06
N ALA A 44 17.67 27.10 -9.58
CA ALA A 44 17.95 28.54 -9.65
C ALA A 44 17.97 29.05 -11.11
N ALA A 45 18.52 28.29 -12.06
CA ALA A 45 18.54 28.68 -13.47
C ALA A 45 17.14 28.71 -14.10
N GLN A 46 16.27 27.75 -13.78
CA GLN A 46 14.87 27.76 -14.23
C GLN A 46 14.06 28.87 -13.56
N ILE A 47 14.30 29.12 -12.27
CA ILE A 47 13.71 30.24 -11.51
C ILE A 47 14.11 31.59 -12.11
N MET A 48 15.40 31.79 -12.44
CA MET A 48 15.88 33.01 -13.06
C MET A 48 15.28 33.22 -14.45
N ASN A 49 15.06 32.15 -15.22
CA ASN A 49 14.38 32.24 -16.52
C ASN A 49 12.88 32.58 -16.39
N ALA A 50 12.19 32.04 -15.38
CA ALA A 50 10.78 32.36 -15.10
C ALA A 50 10.61 33.78 -14.55
N VAL A 51 11.52 34.23 -13.68
CA VAL A 51 11.55 35.63 -13.20
C VAL A 51 11.89 36.58 -14.35
N ALA A 52 12.84 36.22 -15.22
CA ALA A 52 13.19 37.03 -16.39
C ALA A 52 12.05 37.12 -17.42
N SER A 53 11.23 36.08 -17.59
CA SER A 53 10.07 36.11 -18.48
C SER A 53 8.93 36.96 -17.90
N ILE A 54 8.70 36.93 -16.59
CA ILE A 54 7.73 37.79 -15.88
C ILE A 54 8.19 39.26 -15.90
N VAL A 55 9.47 39.53 -15.69
CA VAL A 55 10.03 40.89 -15.77
C VAL A 55 9.97 41.44 -17.22
N ARG A 56 10.21 40.60 -18.24
CA ARG A 56 9.99 40.98 -19.65
C ARG A 56 8.53 41.28 -19.96
N TRP A 57 7.59 40.53 -19.38
CA TRP A 57 6.16 40.81 -19.50
C TRP A 57 5.74 42.11 -18.81
N GLY A 58 6.26 42.38 -17.61
CA GLY A 58 6.04 43.65 -16.90
C GLY A 58 6.63 44.86 -17.63
N ALA A 59 7.77 44.70 -18.31
CA ALA A 59 8.36 45.75 -19.14
C ALA A 59 7.55 46.05 -20.42
N CYS A 60 6.89 45.04 -21.01
CA CYS A 60 5.97 45.26 -22.14
C CYS A 60 4.68 46.00 -21.77
N GLN A 61 4.21 45.90 -20.52
CA GLN A 61 3.07 46.71 -20.03
C GLN A 61 3.43 48.18 -19.78
N GLY A 62 4.72 48.53 -19.69
CA GLY A 62 5.20 49.90 -19.57
C GLY A 62 5.02 50.76 -20.83
N HIS A 63 4.64 50.16 -21.97
CA HIS A 63 4.42 50.88 -23.25
C HIS A 63 2.96 50.90 -23.74
N LEU A 64 2.03 50.31 -22.99
CA LEU A 64 0.59 50.25 -23.33
C LEU A 64 -0.30 50.95 -22.29
N ARG A 65 0.21 51.99 -21.61
CA ARG A 65 -0.63 52.94 -20.83
C ARG A 65 -1.28 53.97 -21.76
N SER A 66 -2.18 53.53 -22.64
CA SER A 66 -3.10 54.44 -23.34
C SER A 66 -4.46 53.84 -23.71
N ALA A 67 -4.75 52.59 -23.35
CA ALA A 67 -6.08 52.01 -23.51
C ALA A 67 -6.61 51.55 -22.14
N GLY A 68 -7.67 52.20 -21.66
CA GLY A 68 -8.30 51.94 -20.38
C GLY A 68 -8.95 50.56 -20.31
N ALA A 69 -8.17 49.54 -19.94
CA ALA A 69 -8.64 48.24 -19.52
C ALA A 69 -8.34 48.03 -18.03
N HIS A 70 -9.36 47.64 -17.27
CA HIS A 70 -9.26 47.24 -15.86
C HIS A 70 -8.19 46.15 -15.68
N PRO A 71 -7.20 46.32 -14.78
CA PRO A 71 -6.17 45.32 -14.53
C PRO A 71 -6.65 44.31 -13.47
N GLN A 72 -7.72 43.57 -13.75
CA GLN A 72 -8.21 42.52 -12.84
C GLN A 72 -8.33 41.12 -13.45
N GLU A 73 -7.95 40.92 -14.71
CA GLU A 73 -7.91 39.59 -15.30
C GLU A 73 -6.52 39.36 -15.92
N VAL A 74 -5.95 38.18 -15.65
CA VAL A 74 -4.66 37.67 -16.15
C VAL A 74 -3.40 38.07 -15.34
N ALA A 75 -3.34 37.60 -14.10
CA ALA A 75 -2.07 37.15 -13.51
C ALA A 75 -2.35 35.91 -12.66
N PRO A 76 -1.84 34.70 -13.00
CA PRO A 76 -1.88 33.60 -12.04
C PRO A 76 -1.15 34.07 -10.78
N ASN A 77 -1.76 33.82 -9.62
CA ASN A 77 -1.15 34.12 -8.33
C ASN A 77 0.25 33.48 -8.35
N LEU A 78 1.32 34.24 -8.11
CA LEU A 78 2.70 33.75 -8.24
C LEU A 78 2.89 32.45 -7.44
N HIS A 79 2.21 32.32 -6.29
CA HIS A 79 2.15 31.08 -5.50
C HIS A 79 1.64 29.87 -6.29
N GLU A 80 0.57 30.02 -7.07
CA GLU A 80 0.00 28.96 -7.91
C GLU A 80 0.97 28.53 -9.02
N VAL A 81 1.73 29.47 -9.58
CA VAL A 81 2.78 29.16 -10.57
C VAL A 81 3.86 28.27 -9.95
N PHE A 82 4.38 28.63 -8.77
CA PHE A 82 5.41 27.83 -8.10
C PHE A 82 4.87 26.47 -7.62
N GLN A 83 3.60 26.39 -7.19
CA GLN A 83 2.94 25.10 -6.92
C GLN A 83 2.88 24.21 -8.16
N ASN A 84 2.50 24.78 -9.31
CA ASN A 84 2.43 24.03 -10.57
C ASN A 84 3.80 23.53 -11.02
N VAL A 85 4.87 24.31 -10.82
CA VAL A 85 6.25 23.88 -11.10
C VAL A 85 6.64 22.69 -10.19
N LEU A 86 6.39 22.79 -8.88
CA LEU A 86 6.65 21.68 -7.96
C LEU A 86 5.89 20.42 -8.39
N TYR A 87 4.59 20.56 -8.65
CA TYR A 87 3.76 19.43 -9.06
C TYR A 87 4.21 18.84 -10.39
N SER A 88 4.64 19.65 -11.36
CA SER A 88 5.22 19.14 -12.61
C SER A 88 6.45 18.28 -12.33
N ARG A 89 7.34 18.76 -11.45
CA ARG A 89 8.57 18.05 -11.11
C ARG A 89 8.30 16.73 -10.40
N VAL A 90 7.40 16.72 -9.42
CA VAL A 90 7.00 15.52 -8.70
C VAL A 90 6.39 14.48 -9.64
N LYS A 91 5.56 14.91 -10.60
CA LYS A 91 4.97 14.01 -11.62
C LYS A 91 6.03 13.36 -12.53
N GLU A 92 7.12 14.06 -12.82
CA GLU A 92 8.23 13.53 -13.64
C GLU A 92 9.13 12.58 -12.86
N GLU A 93 9.34 12.81 -11.56
CA GLU A 93 10.24 11.99 -10.73
C GLU A 93 9.57 10.73 -10.17
N ILE A 94 8.25 10.78 -9.92
CA ILE A 94 7.49 9.65 -9.36
C ILE A 94 6.84 8.86 -10.50
N VAL A 95 7.68 8.07 -11.16
CA VAL A 95 7.30 7.17 -12.25
C VAL A 95 8.07 5.86 -12.12
N LEU A 96 7.44 4.73 -12.44
CA LEU A 96 8.15 3.44 -12.50
C LEU A 96 9.01 3.38 -13.76
N LYS A 97 10.25 3.84 -13.63
CA LYS A 97 11.23 3.87 -14.72
C LYS A 97 12.65 3.64 -14.18
N ASN A 98 13.43 2.85 -14.90
CA ASN A 98 14.82 2.59 -14.55
C ASN A 98 15.61 3.90 -14.33
N GLY A 99 16.26 4.00 -13.17
CA GLY A 99 17.05 5.17 -12.76
C GLY A 99 16.31 6.21 -11.91
N THR A 100 15.01 6.05 -11.68
CA THR A 100 14.25 6.87 -10.72
C THR A 100 14.32 6.29 -9.31
N ASP A 101 14.32 7.15 -8.29
CA ASP A 101 14.26 6.71 -6.88
C ASP A 101 12.93 6.01 -6.55
N ALA A 102 11.84 6.42 -7.20
CA ALA A 102 10.53 5.80 -7.06
C ALA A 102 10.54 4.33 -7.51
N PHE A 103 11.18 4.02 -8.64
CA PHE A 103 11.34 2.65 -9.11
C PHE A 103 12.20 1.80 -8.17
N VAL A 104 13.32 2.35 -7.67
CA VAL A 104 14.20 1.64 -6.72
C VAL A 104 13.46 1.30 -5.43
N ALA A 105 12.69 2.26 -4.89
CA ALA A 105 11.88 2.04 -3.69
C ALA A 105 10.71 1.07 -3.93
N TRP A 106 10.11 1.08 -5.12
CA TRP A 106 9.06 0.15 -5.52
C TRP A 106 9.58 -1.29 -5.66
N GLU A 107 10.75 -1.45 -6.28
CA GLU A 107 11.38 -2.75 -6.48
C GLU A 107 11.90 -3.34 -5.16
N ASN A 108 12.51 -2.51 -4.31
CA ASN A 108 13.07 -2.92 -3.02
C ASN A 108 12.64 -1.96 -1.90
N PRO A 109 11.45 -2.16 -1.30
CA PRO A 109 10.93 -1.29 -0.25
C PRO A 109 11.90 -1.17 0.95
N PRO A 110 12.40 0.04 1.26
CA PRO A 110 13.42 0.20 2.31
C PRO A 110 12.94 -0.07 3.75
N PRO A 111 11.77 0.43 4.19
CA PRO A 111 11.33 0.23 5.56
C PRO A 111 11.00 -1.23 5.88
N PRO A 112 11.37 -1.72 7.08
CA PRO A 112 10.98 -3.06 7.50
C PRO A 112 9.47 -3.14 7.71
N VAL A 113 8.88 -4.22 7.22
CA VAL A 113 7.46 -4.55 7.39
C VAL A 113 7.39 -5.68 8.41
N TYR A 114 6.45 -5.56 9.35
CA TYR A 114 6.21 -6.58 10.36
C TYR A 114 4.80 -7.13 10.23
N MET A 115 4.70 -8.44 10.14
CA MET A 115 3.47 -9.21 10.16
C MET A 115 3.29 -9.80 11.55
N GLN A 116 2.26 -9.37 12.28
CA GLN A 116 1.98 -9.84 13.64
C GLN A 116 0.68 -10.64 13.66
N PHE A 117 0.72 -11.84 14.23
CA PHE A 117 -0.44 -12.71 14.37
C PHE A 117 -0.93 -12.76 15.83
N TYR A 118 -2.25 -12.70 16.00
CA TYR A 118 -2.93 -12.77 17.28
C TYR A 118 -4.03 -13.84 17.17
N PHE A 119 -3.91 -14.91 17.95
CA PHE A 119 -4.82 -16.04 17.90
C PHE A 119 -5.91 -15.93 18.97
N PHE A 120 -7.08 -16.46 18.68
CA PHE A 120 -8.17 -16.60 19.66
C PHE A 120 -8.20 -18.03 20.19
N ASN A 121 -7.62 -18.23 21.38
CA ASN A 121 -7.55 -19.52 22.03
C ASN A 121 -8.85 -19.84 22.78
N LEU A 122 -9.54 -20.92 22.38
CA LEU A 122 -10.82 -21.35 22.93
C LEU A 122 -10.66 -21.98 24.32
N THR A 123 -11.43 -21.51 25.31
CA THR A 123 -11.34 -21.99 26.70
C THR A 123 -12.38 -23.06 27.07
N ASN A 124 -13.55 -23.07 26.43
CA ASN A 124 -14.71 -23.91 26.79
C ASN A 124 -15.25 -24.79 25.62
N PRO A 125 -14.41 -25.62 24.95
CA PRO A 125 -14.83 -26.38 23.77
C PRO A 125 -15.98 -27.37 24.05
N THR A 126 -16.02 -27.98 25.23
CA THR A 126 -17.02 -28.99 25.59
C THR A 126 -18.40 -28.37 25.78
N GLU A 127 -18.47 -27.19 26.38
CA GLU A 127 -19.67 -26.38 26.57
C GLU A 127 -20.20 -25.89 25.21
N VAL A 128 -19.31 -25.46 24.33
CA VAL A 128 -19.68 -25.05 22.96
C VAL A 128 -20.31 -26.20 22.19
N LEU A 129 -19.76 -27.42 22.29
CA LEU A 129 -20.36 -28.61 21.68
C LEU A 129 -21.72 -28.99 22.30
N LYS A 130 -22.05 -28.48 23.49
CA LYS A 130 -23.38 -28.64 24.12
C LYS A 130 -24.36 -27.51 23.77
N GLY A 131 -23.90 -26.49 23.04
CA GLY A 131 -24.71 -25.36 22.60
C GLY A 131 -24.53 -24.08 23.43
N GLU A 132 -23.50 -23.99 24.27
CA GLU A 132 -23.12 -22.71 24.88
C GLU A 132 -22.30 -21.83 23.92
N ARG A 133 -22.13 -20.56 24.29
CA ARG A 133 -21.32 -19.61 23.52
C ARG A 133 -19.81 -19.86 23.73
N PRO A 134 -18.99 -19.70 22.69
CA PRO A 134 -17.54 -19.80 22.85
C PRO A 134 -16.98 -18.65 23.67
N ALA A 135 -15.99 -18.98 24.50
CA ALA A 135 -15.15 -18.05 25.22
C ALA A 135 -13.71 -18.20 24.74
N VAL A 136 -13.13 -17.09 24.29
CA VAL A 136 -11.79 -17.05 23.73
C VAL A 136 -10.90 -16.07 24.49
N VAL A 137 -9.61 -16.38 24.53
CA VAL A 137 -8.55 -15.50 25.03
C VAL A 137 -7.61 -15.20 23.88
N GLU A 138 -7.34 -13.92 23.65
CA GLU A 138 -6.36 -13.47 22.66
C GLU A 138 -4.93 -13.83 23.10
N ILE A 139 -4.14 -14.41 22.20
CA ILE A 139 -2.73 -14.77 22.41
C ILE A 139 -1.91 -14.21 21.25
N GLY A 140 -1.03 -13.26 21.55
CA GLY A 140 -0.13 -12.64 20.57
C GLY A 140 0.57 -11.41 21.16
N PRO A 141 1.38 -10.70 20.35
CA PRO A 141 1.68 -11.02 18.95
C PRO A 141 2.70 -12.16 18.79
N TYR A 142 2.60 -12.90 17.69
CA TYR A 142 3.71 -13.64 17.09
C TYR A 142 4.18 -12.85 15.88
N THR A 143 5.37 -12.26 15.98
CA THR A 143 5.88 -11.26 15.04
C THR A 143 6.84 -11.89 14.04
N TYR A 144 6.62 -11.61 12.77
CA TYR A 144 7.52 -11.97 11.66
C TYR A 144 7.91 -10.70 10.93
N ARG A 145 9.20 -10.59 10.58
CA ARG A 145 9.69 -9.60 9.63
C ARG A 145 9.41 -10.10 8.21
N GLU A 146 8.77 -9.27 7.40
CA GLU A 146 8.44 -9.54 6.01
C GLU A 146 9.49 -8.91 5.08
N PHE A 147 9.99 -9.70 4.12
CA PHE A 147 10.78 -9.23 2.98
C PHE A 147 9.97 -9.44 1.72
N ARG A 148 9.82 -8.37 0.92
CA ARG A 148 8.91 -8.33 -0.23
C ARG A 148 9.44 -7.58 -1.47
N PRO A 149 10.64 -7.92 -1.97
CA PRO A 149 11.14 -7.32 -3.20
C PRO A 149 10.21 -7.67 -4.37
N MET A 150 10.13 -6.78 -5.37
CA MET A 150 9.57 -7.13 -6.66
C MET A 150 10.60 -7.94 -7.44
N GLU A 151 10.20 -9.10 -7.95
CA GLU A 151 11.02 -9.98 -8.77
C GLU A 151 10.43 -10.16 -10.16
N HIS A 152 11.24 -10.67 -11.09
CA HIS A 152 10.88 -10.86 -12.50
C HIS A 152 10.31 -9.59 -13.16
N VAL A 153 10.89 -8.44 -12.83
CA VAL A 153 10.46 -7.14 -13.34
C VAL A 153 10.69 -7.06 -14.85
N SER A 154 9.63 -6.83 -15.61
CA SER A 154 9.65 -6.71 -17.06
C SER A 154 8.83 -5.51 -17.52
N PHE A 155 9.46 -4.58 -18.26
CA PHE A 155 8.76 -3.44 -18.85
C PHE A 155 8.07 -3.86 -20.15
N LEU A 156 6.81 -3.47 -20.32
CA LEU A 156 6.07 -3.69 -21.56
C LEU A 156 6.66 -2.80 -22.68
N GLU A 157 6.59 -3.27 -23.94
CA GLU A 157 7.26 -2.64 -25.10
C GLU A 157 6.92 -1.14 -25.28
N ASN A 158 5.73 -0.72 -24.85
CA ASN A 158 5.27 0.65 -24.95
C ASN A 158 5.69 1.55 -23.78
N GLY A 159 6.38 1.03 -22.76
CA GLY A 159 6.75 1.77 -21.53
C GLY A 159 5.57 2.17 -20.64
N THR A 160 4.36 1.76 -21.01
CA THR A 160 3.09 2.09 -20.34
C THR A 160 2.90 1.31 -19.04
N GLY A 161 3.45 0.10 -18.97
CA GLY A 161 3.31 -0.79 -17.82
C GLY A 161 4.55 -1.62 -17.53
N VAL A 162 4.55 -2.21 -16.34
CA VAL A 162 5.59 -3.07 -15.80
C VAL A 162 4.94 -4.29 -15.16
N SER A 163 5.39 -5.48 -15.55
CA SER A 163 4.97 -6.75 -14.96
C SER A 163 5.98 -7.20 -13.92
N ALA A 164 5.51 -7.72 -12.78
CA ALA A 164 6.36 -8.24 -11.72
C ALA A 164 5.60 -9.21 -10.81
N VAL A 165 6.34 -10.00 -10.04
CA VAL A 165 5.83 -10.79 -8.91
C VAL A 165 6.35 -10.22 -7.60
N ASN A 166 5.57 -10.31 -6.52
CA ASN A 166 5.97 -9.83 -5.19
C ASN A 166 6.09 -11.01 -4.20
N PRO A 167 7.17 -11.81 -4.24
CA PRO A 167 7.36 -12.88 -3.29
C PRO A 167 7.57 -12.36 -1.87
N LYS A 168 6.88 -12.96 -0.91
CA LYS A 168 6.95 -12.57 0.50
C LYS A 168 7.67 -13.65 1.31
N THR A 169 8.70 -13.23 2.05
CA THR A 169 9.43 -14.11 2.99
C THR A 169 9.21 -13.64 4.41
N TYR A 170 8.90 -14.57 5.30
CA TYR A 170 8.60 -14.30 6.71
C TYR A 170 9.72 -14.86 7.61
N VAL A 171 10.30 -14.01 8.44
CA VAL A 171 11.36 -14.38 9.40
C VAL A 171 10.87 -14.10 10.81
N PHE A 172 10.78 -15.12 11.65
CA PHE A 172 10.28 -14.99 13.02
C PHE A 172 11.17 -14.12 13.90
N GLU A 173 10.57 -13.17 14.62
CA GLU A 173 11.25 -12.23 15.52
C GLU A 173 10.85 -12.54 16.98
N ALA A 174 11.61 -13.44 17.62
CA ALA A 174 11.31 -13.91 18.97
C ALA A 174 11.30 -12.79 20.03
N ASN A 175 12.13 -11.76 19.85
CA ASN A 175 12.22 -10.61 20.76
C ASN A 175 11.01 -9.66 20.69
N MET A 176 10.20 -9.75 19.63
CA MET A 176 8.98 -8.97 19.42
C MET A 176 7.72 -9.84 19.53
N SER A 177 7.87 -11.08 19.99
CA SER A 177 6.79 -12.06 20.12
C SER A 177 6.53 -12.38 21.59
N ILE A 178 5.29 -12.71 21.93
CA ILE A 178 4.90 -13.08 23.30
C ILE A 178 5.50 -14.43 23.73
N GLY A 179 5.71 -15.33 22.77
CA GLY A 179 6.22 -16.68 22.99
C GLY A 179 6.73 -17.29 21.68
N PRO A 180 7.18 -18.56 21.69
CA PRO A 180 7.74 -19.22 20.52
C PRO A 180 6.65 -19.82 19.62
N GLU A 181 7.00 -20.19 18.39
CA GLU A 181 6.07 -20.81 17.43
C GLU A 181 5.48 -22.16 17.90
N ASN A 182 6.03 -22.76 18.96
CA ASN A 182 5.57 -24.00 19.55
C ASN A 182 4.45 -23.83 20.60
N ASP A 183 4.04 -22.59 20.89
CA ASP A 183 2.90 -22.32 21.77
C ASP A 183 1.62 -22.95 21.21
N LEU A 184 0.83 -23.55 22.10
CA LEU A 184 -0.37 -24.30 21.73
C LEU A 184 -1.60 -23.40 21.69
N ILE A 185 -2.32 -23.44 20.57
CA ILE A 185 -3.60 -22.77 20.35
C ILE A 185 -4.67 -23.82 20.10
N ARG A 186 -5.76 -23.75 20.86
CA ARG A 186 -6.98 -24.52 20.64
C ARG A 186 -7.97 -23.68 19.87
N THR A 187 -8.33 -24.11 18.68
CA THR A 187 -9.24 -23.39 17.77
C THR A 187 -10.08 -24.37 16.95
N VAL A 188 -10.92 -23.85 16.06
CA VAL A 188 -11.71 -24.66 15.13
C VAL A 188 -10.81 -25.46 14.18
N ASN A 189 -11.16 -26.70 13.93
CA ASN A 189 -10.46 -27.55 12.97
C ASN A 189 -10.95 -27.20 11.54
N VAL A 190 -10.26 -26.24 10.91
CA VAL A 190 -10.64 -25.69 9.59
C VAL A 190 -10.74 -26.76 8.50
N PRO A 191 -9.78 -27.70 8.34
CA PRO A 191 -9.92 -28.82 7.41
C PRO A 191 -11.18 -29.64 7.61
N VAL A 192 -11.46 -30.01 8.87
CA VAL A 192 -12.62 -30.81 9.22
C VAL A 192 -13.92 -30.08 8.89
N VAL A 193 -14.04 -28.80 9.26
CA VAL A 193 -15.23 -27.99 8.93
C VAL A 193 -15.41 -27.86 7.42
N THR A 194 -14.32 -27.64 6.69
CA THR A 194 -14.35 -27.53 5.22
C THR A 194 -14.85 -28.82 4.57
N VAL A 195 -14.33 -29.98 4.98
CA VAL A 195 -14.75 -31.28 4.43
C VAL A 195 -16.22 -31.57 4.79
N MET A 196 -16.64 -31.31 6.03
CA MET A 196 -18.04 -31.53 6.44
C MET A 196 -19.01 -30.70 5.58
N GLU A 197 -18.68 -29.44 5.34
CA GLU A 197 -19.49 -28.51 4.53
C GLU A 197 -19.57 -28.95 3.06
N MET A 198 -18.41 -29.22 2.44
CA MET A 198 -18.33 -29.64 1.04
C MET A 198 -19.08 -30.95 0.78
N VAL A 199 -19.00 -31.91 1.69
CA VAL A 199 -19.65 -33.21 1.52
C VAL A 199 -21.15 -33.09 1.75
N THR A 200 -21.60 -32.28 2.71
CA THR A 200 -23.03 -32.16 3.04
C THR A 200 -23.83 -31.42 1.98
N ASN A 201 -23.22 -30.38 1.40
CA ASN A 201 -23.84 -29.50 0.41
C ASN A 201 -23.49 -29.89 -1.04
N GLY A 202 -22.63 -30.89 -1.23
CA GLY A 202 -22.19 -31.37 -2.53
C GLY A 202 -22.85 -32.68 -3.00
N PRO A 203 -22.51 -33.15 -4.22
CA PRO A 203 -23.02 -34.40 -4.78
C PRO A 203 -22.55 -35.65 -4.02
N PHE A 204 -21.57 -35.50 -3.12
CA PHE A 204 -20.95 -36.58 -2.37
C PHE A 204 -21.57 -36.84 -0.98
N ARG A 205 -22.77 -36.33 -0.71
CA ARG A 205 -23.44 -36.44 0.59
C ARG A 205 -23.49 -37.85 1.18
N ALA A 206 -23.57 -38.88 0.35
CA ALA A 206 -23.53 -40.29 0.79
C ALA A 206 -22.22 -40.67 1.50
N LEU A 207 -21.09 -39.98 1.21
CA LEU A 207 -19.79 -40.21 1.85
C LEU A 207 -19.71 -39.65 3.28
N SER A 208 -20.66 -38.81 3.68
CA SER A 208 -20.69 -38.21 5.04
C SER A 208 -20.64 -39.28 6.14
N ILE A 209 -21.27 -40.43 5.94
CA ILE A 209 -21.27 -41.55 6.91
C ILE A 209 -19.86 -42.12 7.08
N ILE A 210 -19.15 -42.36 5.96
CA ILE A 210 -17.80 -42.93 5.95
C ILE A 210 -16.83 -41.94 6.60
N ILE A 211 -16.91 -40.67 6.22
CA ILE A 211 -16.07 -39.60 6.77
C ILE A 211 -16.33 -39.41 8.26
N SER A 212 -17.60 -39.39 8.68
CA SER A 212 -17.96 -39.29 10.10
C SER A 212 -17.43 -40.48 10.90
N ALA A 213 -17.50 -41.70 10.36
CA ALA A 213 -16.94 -42.89 11.00
C ALA A 213 -15.40 -42.81 11.11
N TYR A 214 -14.70 -42.38 10.06
CA TYR A 214 -13.26 -42.17 10.07
C TYR A 214 -12.87 -41.15 11.15
N MET A 215 -13.52 -39.98 11.16
CA MET A 215 -13.27 -38.93 12.14
C MET A 215 -13.46 -39.42 13.58
N LYS A 216 -14.52 -40.20 13.86
CA LYS A 216 -14.71 -40.83 15.18
C LYS A 216 -13.54 -41.74 15.55
N SER A 217 -13.08 -42.56 14.61
CA SER A 217 -11.98 -43.51 14.86
C SER A 217 -10.64 -42.81 15.16
N LYS A 218 -10.44 -41.61 14.60
CA LYS A 218 -9.23 -40.79 14.80
C LYS A 218 -9.37 -39.73 15.89
N ASN A 219 -10.52 -39.67 16.56
CA ASN A 219 -10.86 -38.62 17.52
C ASN A 219 -10.74 -37.20 16.93
N GLU A 220 -11.04 -37.07 15.63
CA GLU A 220 -11.12 -35.78 14.94
C GLU A 220 -12.50 -35.16 15.14
N GLY A 221 -12.54 -33.87 15.42
CA GLY A 221 -13.77 -33.16 15.74
C GLY A 221 -13.73 -31.69 15.35
N LEU A 222 -14.72 -30.93 15.83
CA LEU A 222 -14.89 -29.51 15.49
C LEU A 222 -13.71 -28.63 15.95
N PHE A 223 -13.04 -29.00 17.04
CA PHE A 223 -11.92 -28.26 17.61
C PHE A 223 -10.64 -29.08 17.56
N THR A 224 -9.51 -28.40 17.36
CA THR A 224 -8.18 -28.98 17.37
C THR A 224 -7.25 -28.14 18.22
N THR A 225 -6.15 -28.72 18.71
CA THR A 225 -5.09 -28.00 19.41
C THR A 225 -3.79 -28.22 18.65
N ARG A 226 -3.17 -27.13 18.19
CA ARG A 226 -1.99 -27.13 17.34
C ARG A 226 -1.03 -26.03 17.77
N THR A 227 0.23 -26.16 17.42
CA THR A 227 1.21 -25.10 17.62
C THR A 227 0.92 -23.91 16.69
N VAL A 228 1.39 -22.72 17.06
CA VAL A 228 1.30 -21.53 16.18
C VAL A 228 1.97 -21.79 14.82
N GLY A 229 3.15 -22.41 14.82
CA GLY A 229 3.88 -22.73 13.60
C GLY A 229 3.10 -23.69 12.69
N GLU A 230 2.45 -24.72 13.25
CA GLU A 230 1.57 -25.61 12.49
C GLU A 230 0.36 -24.87 11.90
N LEU A 231 -0.32 -24.02 12.69
CA LEU A 231 -1.50 -23.28 12.23
C LEU A 231 -1.17 -22.28 11.11
N LEU A 232 -0.02 -21.61 11.19
CA LEU A 232 0.42 -20.65 10.17
C LEU A 232 0.99 -21.36 8.95
N TRP A 233 2.02 -22.18 9.14
CA TRP A 233 2.88 -22.64 8.04
C TRP A 233 2.55 -24.02 7.52
N GLY A 234 1.70 -24.77 8.21
CA GLY A 234 1.18 -26.04 7.74
C GLY A 234 1.40 -27.21 8.70
N TYR A 235 0.43 -28.12 8.76
CA TYR A 235 0.55 -29.44 9.34
C TYR A 235 -0.15 -30.48 8.45
N GLU A 236 0.26 -31.74 8.55
CA GLU A 236 -0.43 -32.85 7.87
C GLU A 236 -1.73 -33.17 8.62
N ASP A 237 -2.87 -32.97 7.97
CA ASP A 237 -4.19 -33.23 8.56
C ASP A 237 -4.60 -34.69 8.32
N PRO A 238 -4.98 -35.45 9.37
CA PRO A 238 -5.33 -36.86 9.21
C PRO A 238 -6.51 -37.10 8.25
N LEU A 239 -7.51 -36.22 8.23
CA LEU A 239 -8.68 -36.35 7.37
C LEU A 239 -8.33 -36.01 5.92
N LEU A 240 -7.59 -34.92 5.68
CA LEU A 240 -7.12 -34.58 4.33
C LEU A 240 -6.20 -35.68 3.77
N LYS A 241 -5.31 -36.25 4.58
CA LYS A 241 -4.47 -37.40 4.21
C LYS A 241 -5.28 -38.64 3.84
N PHE A 242 -6.36 -38.91 4.56
CA PHE A 242 -7.25 -40.02 4.20
C PHE A 242 -7.95 -39.78 2.86
N ILE A 243 -8.42 -38.55 2.62
CA ILE A 243 -9.06 -38.18 1.34
C ILE A 243 -8.05 -38.22 0.19
N SER A 244 -6.82 -37.77 0.41
CA SER A 244 -5.77 -37.73 -0.60
C SER A 244 -5.34 -39.11 -1.10
N MET A 245 -5.59 -40.17 -0.33
CA MET A 245 -5.38 -41.56 -0.78
C MET A 245 -6.34 -41.99 -1.87
N VAL A 246 -7.55 -41.42 -1.91
CA VAL A 246 -8.58 -41.72 -2.91
C VAL A 246 -8.60 -40.67 -4.01
N ASN A 247 -8.44 -39.39 -3.64
CA ASN A 247 -8.35 -38.27 -4.56
C ASN A 247 -7.01 -37.55 -4.41
N HIS A 248 -6.04 -37.92 -5.24
CA HIS A 248 -4.69 -37.38 -5.23
C HIS A 248 -4.58 -35.87 -5.54
N THR A 249 -5.67 -35.20 -5.93
CA THR A 249 -5.68 -33.74 -6.12
C THR A 249 -5.76 -32.96 -4.80
N VAL A 250 -6.18 -33.61 -3.72
CA VAL A 250 -6.29 -32.98 -2.40
C VAL A 250 -4.91 -32.98 -1.74
N ASP A 251 -4.44 -31.80 -1.33
CA ASP A 251 -3.21 -31.68 -0.53
C ASP A 251 -3.50 -32.18 0.90
N PRO A 252 -2.69 -33.11 1.46
CA PRO A 252 -2.90 -33.60 2.81
C PRO A 252 -2.52 -32.59 3.91
N HIS A 253 -1.92 -31.44 3.56
CA HIS A 253 -1.51 -30.42 4.51
C HIS A 253 -2.47 -29.22 4.54
N PHE A 254 -2.59 -28.62 5.73
CA PHE A 254 -3.33 -27.38 5.92
C PHE A 254 -2.54 -26.41 6.80
N GLY A 255 -2.59 -25.12 6.45
CA GLY A 255 -2.15 -23.99 7.27
C GLY A 255 -2.72 -22.69 6.70
N LEU A 256 -2.94 -21.70 7.57
CA LEU A 256 -3.56 -20.42 7.20
C LEU A 256 -2.72 -19.63 6.18
N PHE A 257 -1.39 -19.81 6.24
CA PHE A 257 -0.38 -19.26 5.33
C PHE A 257 0.48 -20.38 4.71
N TYR A 258 -0.07 -21.59 4.57
CA TYR A 258 0.65 -22.71 3.97
C TYR A 258 1.10 -22.38 2.55
N LYS A 259 2.37 -22.69 2.23
CA LYS A 259 3.05 -22.37 0.97
C LYS A 259 3.10 -20.87 0.61
N MET A 260 2.89 -19.96 1.56
CA MET A 260 3.00 -18.52 1.32
C MET A 260 4.42 -17.97 1.55
N ASN A 261 5.29 -18.73 2.22
CA ASN A 261 6.66 -18.29 2.51
C ASN A 261 7.57 -18.44 1.28
N ALA A 262 8.29 -17.37 0.94
CA ALA A 262 9.13 -17.26 -0.26
C ALA A 262 8.34 -17.45 -1.58
N THR A 263 7.06 -17.10 -1.59
CA THR A 263 6.19 -17.16 -2.77
C THR A 263 5.44 -15.86 -2.96
N GLY A 264 5.08 -15.54 -4.21
CA GLY A 264 4.21 -14.42 -4.53
C GLY A 264 2.74 -14.83 -4.59
N ASP A 265 1.84 -13.85 -4.47
CA ASP A 265 0.39 -14.03 -4.59
C ASP A 265 -0.11 -13.97 -6.05
N GLY A 266 0.78 -13.73 -7.00
CA GLY A 266 0.51 -13.77 -8.44
C GLY A 266 1.42 -12.81 -9.20
N GLU A 267 1.41 -12.92 -10.52
CA GLU A 267 1.98 -11.89 -11.38
C GLU A 267 1.02 -10.70 -11.47
N TYR A 268 1.56 -9.50 -11.32
CA TYR A 268 0.85 -8.25 -11.49
C TYR A 268 1.38 -7.51 -12.72
N THR A 269 0.47 -6.86 -13.44
CA THR A 269 0.82 -5.83 -14.41
C THR A 269 0.40 -4.47 -13.84
N PHE A 270 1.37 -3.59 -13.64
CA PHE A 270 1.18 -2.24 -13.13
C PHE A 270 1.32 -1.20 -14.24
N LEU A 271 0.61 -0.09 -14.13
CA LEU A 271 0.89 1.11 -14.91
C LEU A 271 2.03 1.91 -14.28
N THR A 272 2.90 2.47 -15.13
CA THR A 272 4.13 3.13 -14.68
C THR A 272 3.89 4.52 -14.11
N GLY A 273 2.87 5.22 -14.61
CA GLY A 273 2.60 6.63 -14.31
C GLY A 273 3.24 7.62 -15.31
N GLU A 274 3.99 7.16 -16.31
CA GLU A 274 4.71 8.03 -17.27
C GLU A 274 3.76 8.94 -18.07
N HIS A 275 2.61 8.41 -18.51
CA HIS A 275 1.62 9.20 -19.26
C HIS A 275 0.67 9.99 -18.37
N ASN A 276 0.38 9.47 -17.18
CA ASN A 276 -0.55 10.06 -16.24
C ASN A 276 -0.14 9.66 -14.82
N TYR A 277 0.26 10.64 -14.01
CA TYR A 277 0.72 10.41 -12.64
C TYR A 277 -0.31 9.68 -11.77
N LYS A 278 -1.61 9.83 -12.04
CA LYS A 278 -2.69 9.14 -11.31
C LYS A 278 -2.68 7.63 -11.53
N ASP A 279 -2.05 7.16 -12.59
CA ASP A 279 -1.91 5.75 -12.92
C ASP A 279 -0.65 5.12 -12.30
N PHE A 280 0.14 5.88 -11.54
CA PHE A 280 1.34 5.37 -10.87
C PHE A 280 1.03 4.14 -10.01
N ALA A 281 1.69 3.02 -10.30
CA ALA A 281 1.56 1.73 -9.62
C ALA A 281 0.12 1.17 -9.58
N ARG A 282 -0.77 1.64 -10.48
CA ARG A 282 -2.14 1.11 -10.60
C ARG A 282 -2.08 -0.29 -11.22
N VAL A 283 -2.80 -1.24 -10.62
CA VAL A 283 -2.90 -2.61 -11.15
C VAL A 283 -3.90 -2.63 -12.29
N VAL A 284 -3.51 -3.19 -13.43
CA VAL A 284 -4.40 -3.40 -14.59
C VAL A 284 -4.70 -4.88 -14.83
N GLU A 285 -3.78 -5.76 -14.45
CA GLU A 285 -3.97 -7.21 -14.54
C GLU A 285 -3.35 -7.89 -13.31
N TRP A 286 -3.99 -8.97 -12.89
CA TRP A 286 -3.48 -9.89 -11.88
C TRP A 286 -3.67 -11.32 -12.39
N ARG A 287 -2.59 -12.11 -12.40
CA ARG A 287 -2.55 -13.48 -12.95
C ARG A 287 -3.07 -13.55 -14.40
N GLY A 288 -2.72 -12.55 -15.21
CA GLY A 288 -3.15 -12.43 -16.61
C GLY A 288 -4.63 -12.12 -16.81
N GLN A 289 -5.37 -11.75 -15.74
CA GLN A 289 -6.77 -11.33 -15.83
C GLN A 289 -6.92 -9.85 -15.46
N SER A 290 -7.69 -9.11 -16.25
CA SER A 290 -8.03 -7.70 -16.00
C SER A 290 -9.26 -7.50 -15.08
N SER A 291 -9.93 -8.60 -14.75
CA SER A 291 -11.06 -8.65 -13.82
C SER A 291 -11.10 -10.00 -13.11
N LEU A 292 -11.71 -10.02 -11.93
CA LEU A 292 -11.96 -11.24 -11.16
C LEU A 292 -13.17 -11.97 -11.74
N HIS A 293 -13.38 -13.21 -11.30
CA HIS A 293 -14.49 -14.06 -11.76
C HIS A 293 -15.26 -14.71 -10.60
N TRP A 294 -15.00 -14.28 -9.36
CA TRP A 294 -15.56 -14.90 -8.16
C TRP A 294 -16.89 -14.25 -7.73
N TRP A 295 -17.10 -12.99 -8.08
CA TRP A 295 -18.23 -12.19 -7.61
C TRP A 295 -19.36 -12.15 -8.64
N SER A 296 -20.56 -11.80 -8.21
CA SER A 296 -21.78 -11.96 -9.02
C SER A 296 -22.02 -10.83 -10.03
N THR A 297 -21.33 -9.70 -9.90
CA THR A 297 -21.51 -8.51 -10.75
C THR A 297 -20.16 -8.03 -11.28
N ASP A 298 -20.15 -7.47 -12.48
CA ASP A 298 -18.93 -6.96 -13.12
C ASP A 298 -18.22 -5.89 -12.27
N GLU A 299 -18.98 -5.01 -11.60
CA GLU A 299 -18.43 -3.96 -10.74
C GLU A 299 -17.65 -4.53 -9.54
N CYS A 300 -18.16 -5.61 -8.94
CA CYS A 300 -17.51 -6.29 -7.82
C CYS A 300 -16.27 -7.09 -8.26
N ASN A 301 -16.21 -7.48 -9.54
CA ASN A 301 -15.08 -8.17 -10.13
C ASN A 301 -13.99 -7.21 -10.64
N MET A 302 -14.18 -5.89 -10.61
CA MET A 302 -13.17 -4.94 -11.04
C MET A 302 -11.92 -4.97 -10.14
N ILE A 303 -10.74 -4.96 -10.77
CA ILE A 303 -9.46 -4.74 -10.10
C ILE A 303 -9.17 -3.24 -10.14
N ASN A 304 -9.49 -2.56 -9.04
CA ASN A 304 -9.33 -1.12 -8.89
C ASN A 304 -8.15 -0.75 -7.99
N GLY A 305 -7.43 0.31 -8.40
CA GLY A 305 -6.38 0.94 -7.60
C GLY A 305 -5.02 0.24 -7.68
N THR A 306 -4.18 0.47 -6.66
CA THR A 306 -2.85 -0.16 -6.56
C THR A 306 -2.94 -1.46 -5.76
N ASN A 307 -1.81 -2.13 -5.49
CA ASN A 307 -1.77 -3.27 -4.55
C ASN A 307 -1.70 -2.82 -3.07
N GLY A 308 -1.86 -1.52 -2.79
CA GLY A 308 -1.84 -0.94 -1.45
C GLY A 308 -0.45 -0.62 -0.88
N ALA A 309 0.65 -0.90 -1.61
CA ALA A 309 2.00 -0.56 -1.15
C ALA A 309 2.44 0.87 -1.52
N PHE A 310 1.93 1.39 -2.64
CA PHE A 310 2.23 2.71 -3.17
C PHE A 310 0.97 3.36 -3.72
N PHE A 311 0.94 4.69 -3.76
CA PHE A 311 -0.16 5.49 -4.32
C PHE A 311 0.39 6.58 -5.22
N HIS A 312 -0.46 7.13 -6.08
CA HIS A 312 -0.06 8.23 -6.96
C HIS A 312 0.34 9.48 -6.16
N PRO A 313 1.21 10.35 -6.71
CA PRO A 313 1.56 11.60 -6.04
C PRO A 313 0.42 12.63 -6.11
N ILE A 314 0.55 13.70 -5.34
CA ILE A 314 -0.37 14.86 -5.28
C ILE A 314 -1.78 14.41 -4.88
N ILE A 315 -1.85 13.76 -3.73
CA ILE A 315 -3.09 13.26 -3.13
C ILE A 315 -3.88 14.41 -2.49
N THR A 316 -5.19 14.36 -2.66
CA THR A 316 -6.14 15.34 -2.13
C THR A 316 -7.07 14.72 -1.09
N LYS A 317 -7.54 15.53 -0.13
CA LYS A 317 -8.46 15.07 0.93
C LYS A 317 -9.84 14.63 0.43
N LYS A 318 -10.21 14.99 -0.80
CA LYS A 318 -11.52 14.70 -1.40
C LYS A 318 -11.56 13.40 -2.17
N GLU A 319 -10.39 12.81 -2.46
CA GLU A 319 -10.35 11.61 -3.28
C GLU A 319 -10.45 10.34 -2.44
N THR A 320 -10.89 9.28 -3.10
CA THR A 320 -10.97 7.94 -2.55
C THR A 320 -9.82 7.13 -3.12
N VAL A 321 -8.99 6.55 -2.25
CA VAL A 321 -7.87 5.71 -2.69
C VAL A 321 -8.32 4.26 -2.75
N TYR A 322 -8.24 3.67 -3.95
CA TYR A 322 -8.58 2.27 -4.18
C TYR A 322 -7.35 1.38 -4.05
N MET A 323 -7.57 0.16 -3.59
CA MET A 323 -6.54 -0.88 -3.54
C MET A 323 -7.14 -2.26 -3.79
N PHE A 324 -6.45 -3.07 -4.58
CA PHE A 324 -6.75 -4.48 -4.74
C PHE A 324 -6.02 -5.29 -3.66
N SER A 325 -6.77 -6.12 -2.93
CA SER A 325 -6.22 -7.02 -1.93
C SER A 325 -6.50 -8.46 -2.34
N SER A 326 -5.44 -9.19 -2.71
CA SER A 326 -5.49 -10.62 -3.00
C SER A 326 -5.94 -11.44 -1.78
N ASP A 327 -5.61 -10.99 -0.57
CA ASP A 327 -6.05 -11.62 0.69
C ASP A 327 -7.58 -11.59 0.87
N LEU A 328 -8.20 -10.46 0.53
CA LEU A 328 -9.66 -10.24 0.59
C LEU A 328 -10.37 -10.66 -0.69
N CYS A 329 -9.64 -11.04 -1.73
CA CYS A 329 -10.17 -11.47 -3.02
C CYS A 329 -11.03 -10.41 -3.72
N ARG A 330 -10.81 -9.12 -3.43
CA ARG A 330 -11.54 -7.99 -4.03
C ARG A 330 -10.76 -6.69 -3.94
N SER A 331 -11.21 -5.70 -4.69
CA SER A 331 -10.83 -4.31 -4.45
C SER A 331 -11.64 -3.70 -3.30
N ILE A 332 -10.95 -2.86 -2.53
CA ILE A 332 -11.51 -2.03 -1.46
C ILE A 332 -11.03 -0.59 -1.64
N TYR A 333 -11.55 0.31 -0.81
CA TYR A 333 -11.15 1.71 -0.84
C TYR A 333 -11.02 2.30 0.56
N ALA A 334 -10.26 3.39 0.66
CA ALA A 334 -10.12 4.17 1.88
C ALA A 334 -10.40 5.65 1.62
N GLN A 335 -10.92 6.34 2.63
CA GLN A 335 -11.27 7.75 2.59
C GLN A 335 -10.46 8.52 3.63
N TYR A 336 -10.22 9.81 3.36
CA TYR A 336 -9.52 10.70 4.28
C TYR A 336 -10.27 10.82 5.61
N GLU A 337 -9.54 10.70 6.71
CA GLU A 337 -10.04 10.94 8.06
C GLU A 337 -9.47 12.24 8.65
N LYS A 338 -8.13 12.35 8.70
CA LYS A 338 -7.45 13.45 9.39
C LYS A 338 -6.01 13.66 8.93
N ASP A 339 -5.47 14.83 9.25
CA ASP A 339 -4.06 15.12 9.11
C ASP A 339 -3.27 14.50 10.28
N VAL A 340 -2.11 13.93 9.98
CA VAL A 340 -1.18 13.37 10.96
C VAL A 340 0.26 13.77 10.62
N SER A 341 1.14 13.69 11.61
CA SER A 341 2.58 13.81 11.40
C SER A 341 3.27 12.54 11.88
N VAL A 342 4.10 11.95 11.05
CA VAL A 342 4.87 10.74 11.36
C VAL A 342 6.34 11.06 11.15
N ARG A 343 7.13 11.02 12.24
CA ARG A 343 8.55 11.39 12.23
C ARG A 343 8.78 12.74 11.53
N GLY A 344 7.97 13.76 11.84
CA GLY A 344 8.08 15.10 11.24
C GLY A 344 7.59 15.23 9.79
N ILE A 345 7.14 14.15 9.15
CA ILE A 345 6.59 14.18 7.78
C ILE A 345 5.08 14.40 7.86
N PRO A 346 4.52 15.40 7.15
CA PRO A 346 3.07 15.56 7.06
C PRO A 346 2.45 14.43 6.23
N ALA A 347 1.35 13.87 6.71
CA ALA A 347 0.62 12.82 6.02
C ALA A 347 -0.89 12.93 6.26
N TYR A 348 -1.64 12.37 5.32
CA TYR A 348 -3.09 12.20 5.42
C TYR A 348 -3.40 10.77 5.84
N ARG A 349 -4.20 10.62 6.89
CA ARG A 349 -4.72 9.32 7.30
C ARG A 349 -5.93 8.96 6.45
N PHE A 350 -5.83 7.87 5.72
CA PHE A 350 -6.92 7.22 5.01
C PHE A 350 -7.34 5.95 5.76
N VAL A 351 -8.64 5.75 5.90
CA VAL A 351 -9.22 4.57 6.57
C VAL A 351 -10.31 3.96 5.68
N PRO A 352 -10.42 2.61 5.60
CA PRO A 352 -11.58 1.98 5.00
C PRO A 352 -12.84 2.31 5.82
N PRO A 353 -13.87 2.92 5.20
CA PRO A 353 -15.12 3.20 5.91
C PRO A 353 -15.93 1.91 6.10
N SER A 354 -16.87 1.91 7.06
CA SER A 354 -17.71 0.74 7.38
C SER A 354 -18.48 0.18 6.18
N GLU A 355 -18.78 1.04 5.21
CA GLU A 355 -19.49 0.80 3.96
C GLU A 355 -18.77 -0.21 3.07
N VAL A 356 -17.47 -0.40 3.23
CA VAL A 356 -16.67 -1.38 2.49
C VAL A 356 -17.14 -2.82 2.77
N PHE A 357 -17.50 -3.11 4.02
CA PHE A 357 -17.98 -4.43 4.47
C PHE A 357 -19.45 -4.41 4.90
N ALA A 358 -20.16 -3.31 4.68
CA ALA A 358 -21.56 -3.21 5.04
C ALA A 358 -22.45 -4.12 4.19
N ASN A 359 -23.57 -4.55 4.76
CA ASN A 359 -24.59 -5.29 4.03
C ASN A 359 -25.15 -4.47 2.85
N PHE A 360 -25.66 -5.16 1.82
CA PHE A 360 -26.20 -4.50 0.62
C PHE A 360 -27.36 -3.54 0.91
N THR A 361 -28.10 -3.73 2.01
CA THR A 361 -29.15 -2.81 2.45
C THR A 361 -28.62 -1.44 2.87
N VAL A 362 -27.39 -1.38 3.37
CA VAL A 362 -26.68 -0.15 3.75
C VAL A 362 -25.88 0.39 2.56
N ASN A 363 -25.19 -0.49 1.84
CA ASN A 363 -24.44 -0.13 0.64
C ASN A 363 -24.82 -1.06 -0.53
N PRO A 364 -25.77 -0.66 -1.41
CA PRO A 364 -26.25 -1.49 -2.52
C PRO A 364 -25.17 -1.99 -3.48
N ALA A 365 -24.05 -1.27 -3.59
CA ALA A 365 -22.91 -1.69 -4.41
C ALA A 365 -22.25 -2.99 -3.92
N ASN A 366 -22.47 -3.38 -2.65
CA ASN A 366 -21.93 -4.63 -2.10
C ASN A 366 -22.73 -5.89 -2.46
N ALA A 367 -23.87 -5.76 -3.15
CA ALA A 367 -24.73 -6.90 -3.49
C ALA A 367 -23.99 -8.02 -4.25
N GLY A 368 -23.04 -7.65 -5.13
CA GLY A 368 -22.28 -8.63 -5.91
C GLY A 368 -21.27 -9.47 -5.12
N PHE A 369 -20.93 -9.07 -3.89
CA PHE A 369 -20.07 -9.85 -2.98
C PHE A 369 -20.84 -10.94 -2.21
N CYS A 370 -22.16 -11.00 -2.34
CA CYS A 370 -22.98 -12.03 -1.74
C CYS A 370 -23.06 -13.24 -2.66
N VAL A 371 -22.28 -14.28 -2.37
CA VAL A 371 -22.22 -15.50 -3.18
C VAL A 371 -22.60 -16.72 -2.34
N PRO A 372 -23.65 -17.50 -2.73
CA PRO A 372 -24.52 -17.29 -3.90
C PRO A 372 -25.44 -16.05 -3.79
N PRO A 373 -25.95 -15.51 -4.92
CA PRO A 373 -26.81 -14.33 -4.93
C PRO A 373 -27.98 -14.44 -3.95
N GLY A 374 -28.19 -13.39 -3.15
CA GLY A 374 -29.23 -13.34 -2.12
C GLY A 374 -28.83 -13.87 -0.74
N THR A 375 -27.63 -14.45 -0.58
CA THR A 375 -27.11 -14.93 0.71
C THR A 375 -26.10 -13.98 1.34
N CYS A 376 -26.50 -12.73 1.56
CA CYS A 376 -25.62 -11.73 2.15
C CYS A 376 -25.44 -11.92 3.65
N LEU A 377 -24.19 -11.86 4.12
CA LEU A 377 -23.89 -11.77 5.54
C LEU A 377 -24.30 -10.39 6.09
N PRO A 378 -24.56 -10.28 7.41
CA PRO A 378 -24.71 -9.00 8.07
C PRO A 378 -23.46 -8.12 7.95
N SER A 379 -23.61 -6.82 8.23
CA SER A 379 -22.55 -5.82 8.05
C SER A 379 -21.27 -6.13 8.83
N GLY A 380 -20.13 -5.82 8.21
CA GLY A 380 -18.77 -5.96 8.75
C GLY A 380 -18.08 -7.29 8.44
N LEU A 381 -18.71 -8.15 7.64
CA LEU A 381 -18.19 -9.45 7.25
C LEU A 381 -18.06 -9.59 5.72
N LEU A 382 -17.11 -10.41 5.28
CA LEU A 382 -16.95 -10.79 3.88
C LEU A 382 -16.73 -12.30 3.77
N ASN A 383 -17.62 -13.00 3.06
CA ASN A 383 -17.42 -14.41 2.75
C ASN A 383 -16.41 -14.56 1.61
N VAL A 384 -15.28 -15.22 1.87
CA VAL A 384 -14.20 -15.44 0.89
C VAL A 384 -14.07 -16.90 0.48
N SER A 385 -15.06 -17.74 0.78
CA SER A 385 -15.02 -19.17 0.44
C SER A 385 -14.73 -19.43 -1.05
N VAL A 386 -15.29 -18.59 -1.92
CA VAL A 386 -15.15 -18.64 -3.39
C VAL A 386 -13.69 -18.60 -3.87
N CYS A 387 -12.81 -17.89 -3.17
CA CYS A 387 -11.38 -17.80 -3.52
C CYS A 387 -10.48 -18.63 -2.60
N LYS A 388 -11.04 -19.26 -1.56
CA LYS A 388 -10.33 -20.13 -0.61
C LYS A 388 -10.73 -21.60 -0.80
N GLN A 389 -10.86 -22.01 -2.06
CA GLN A 389 -11.15 -23.41 -2.46
C GLN A 389 -12.42 -23.98 -1.81
N GLY A 390 -13.41 -23.15 -1.46
CA GLY A 390 -14.65 -23.57 -0.81
C GLY A 390 -14.58 -23.71 0.71
N ALA A 391 -13.45 -23.42 1.35
CA ALA A 391 -13.37 -23.36 2.81
C ALA A 391 -14.29 -22.25 3.36
N PRO A 392 -15.04 -22.47 4.45
CA PRO A 392 -16.03 -21.51 4.96
C PRO A 392 -15.38 -20.36 5.76
N ILE A 393 -14.45 -19.66 5.11
CA ILE A 393 -13.66 -18.56 5.67
C ILE A 393 -14.41 -17.25 5.49
N ILE A 394 -14.58 -16.54 6.61
CA ILE A 394 -15.21 -15.22 6.67
C ILE A 394 -14.18 -14.20 7.17
N MET A 395 -13.94 -13.16 6.38
CA MET A 395 -13.05 -12.06 6.75
C MET A 395 -13.82 -10.98 7.50
N SER A 396 -13.19 -10.36 8.49
CA SER A 396 -13.71 -9.18 9.20
C SER A 396 -12.55 -8.29 9.65
N SER A 397 -12.84 -7.15 10.27
CA SER A 397 -11.84 -6.43 11.07
C SER A 397 -11.62 -7.14 12.42
N PRO A 398 -10.48 -6.91 13.11
CA PRO A 398 -10.19 -7.51 14.42
C PRO A 398 -11.28 -7.23 15.48
N HIS A 399 -11.60 -8.26 16.27
CA HIS A 399 -12.68 -8.30 17.25
C HIS A 399 -14.04 -7.84 16.68
N PHE A 400 -14.26 -8.07 15.39
CA PHE A 400 -15.46 -7.63 14.68
C PHE A 400 -15.68 -6.11 14.74
N TYR A 401 -14.60 -5.31 14.75
CA TYR A 401 -14.68 -3.85 14.62
C TYR A 401 -15.44 -3.45 13.35
N GLN A 402 -16.36 -2.48 13.45
CA GLN A 402 -17.29 -2.06 12.38
C GLN A 402 -18.28 -3.13 11.89
N ALA A 403 -18.40 -4.27 12.58
CA ALA A 403 -19.45 -5.25 12.32
C ALA A 403 -20.66 -5.07 13.22
N ASP A 404 -21.74 -5.77 12.89
CA ASP A 404 -22.94 -5.86 13.72
C ASP A 404 -22.58 -6.34 15.15
N GLU A 405 -23.14 -5.68 16.18
CA GLU A 405 -22.86 -5.96 17.59
C GLU A 405 -23.15 -7.42 17.96
N LYS A 406 -24.06 -8.08 17.22
CA LYS A 406 -24.33 -9.50 17.35
C LYS A 406 -23.04 -10.35 17.34
N PHE A 407 -22.10 -10.10 16.44
CA PHE A 407 -20.87 -10.91 16.35
C PHE A 407 -19.92 -10.70 17.54
N VAL A 408 -19.94 -9.50 18.12
CA VAL A 408 -19.20 -9.20 19.35
C VAL A 408 -19.84 -9.94 20.55
N HIS A 409 -21.17 -10.07 20.57
CA HIS A 409 -21.90 -10.71 21.65
C HIS A 409 -21.97 -12.24 21.55
N ASP A 410 -21.88 -12.81 20.35
CA ASP A 410 -21.91 -14.26 20.12
C ASP A 410 -20.66 -14.97 20.68
N VAL A 411 -19.55 -14.26 20.86
CA VAL A 411 -18.27 -14.80 21.35
C VAL A 411 -17.75 -14.01 22.55
N PHE A 412 -17.61 -14.65 23.71
CA PHE A 412 -16.98 -14.02 24.87
C PHE A 412 -15.49 -13.78 24.60
N GLY A 413 -15.03 -12.55 24.83
CA GLY A 413 -13.62 -12.13 24.61
C GLY A 413 -13.46 -11.08 23.52
N MET A 414 -14.47 -10.87 22.67
CA MET A 414 -14.46 -9.81 21.65
C MET A 414 -14.58 -8.42 22.29
N LYS A 415 -13.65 -7.51 21.97
CA LYS A 415 -13.57 -6.16 22.53
C LYS A 415 -13.09 -5.17 21.45
N PRO A 416 -13.93 -4.84 20.45
CA PRO A 416 -13.53 -3.97 19.37
C PRO A 416 -13.10 -2.59 19.87
N LYS A 417 -11.92 -2.14 19.45
CA LYS A 417 -11.38 -0.81 19.76
C LYS A 417 -10.80 -0.21 18.49
N LYS A 418 -11.29 0.96 18.10
CA LYS A 418 -10.87 1.67 16.88
C LYS A 418 -9.34 1.77 16.78
N GLU A 419 -8.68 2.27 17.81
CA GLU A 419 -7.22 2.50 17.80
C GLU A 419 -6.38 1.23 17.54
N TYR A 420 -6.84 0.09 18.05
CA TYR A 420 -6.13 -1.19 17.90
C TYR A 420 -6.57 -2.02 16.70
N HIS A 421 -7.79 -1.82 16.20
CA HIS A 421 -8.41 -2.72 15.21
C HIS A 421 -8.74 -2.03 13.88
N GLU A 422 -8.61 -0.70 13.77
CA GLU A 422 -8.77 -0.02 12.48
C GLU A 422 -7.62 -0.36 11.53
N THR A 423 -7.94 -0.54 10.24
CA THR A 423 -6.94 -0.45 9.18
C THR A 423 -6.72 1.03 8.86
N ALA A 424 -5.47 1.47 8.80
CA ALA A 424 -5.12 2.86 8.53
C ALA A 424 -3.89 2.98 7.63
N LEU A 425 -3.94 3.94 6.71
CA LEU A 425 -2.88 4.29 5.76
C LEU A 425 -2.54 5.77 5.95
N ASP A 426 -1.34 6.07 6.43
CA ASP A 426 -0.85 7.44 6.53
C ASP A 426 0.03 7.71 5.29
N ILE A 427 -0.49 8.50 4.35
CA ILE A 427 0.11 8.76 3.03
C ILE A 427 0.62 10.20 2.98
N ASN A 428 1.86 10.42 2.55
CA ASN A 428 2.34 11.77 2.29
C ASN A 428 1.62 12.35 1.05
N PRO A 429 0.97 13.52 1.15
CA PRO A 429 0.13 14.02 0.07
C PRO A 429 0.92 14.47 -1.16
N LEU A 430 2.18 14.89 -1.01
CA LEU A 430 2.97 15.34 -2.15
C LEU A 430 3.46 14.14 -2.96
N THR A 431 4.01 13.14 -2.30
CA THR A 431 4.72 12.02 -2.96
C THR A 431 3.88 10.77 -3.16
N GLY A 432 2.78 10.58 -2.43
CA GLY A 432 1.99 9.34 -2.47
C GLY A 432 2.63 8.17 -1.71
N ILE A 433 3.75 8.38 -1.01
CA ILE A 433 4.45 7.35 -0.25
C ILE A 433 3.73 7.08 1.09
N LEU A 434 3.59 5.81 1.45
CA LEU A 434 3.15 5.40 2.78
C LEU A 434 4.23 5.68 3.82
N VAL A 435 3.96 6.58 4.77
CA VAL A 435 4.89 6.87 5.89
C VAL A 435 4.62 5.97 7.09
N ARG A 436 3.37 5.53 7.25
CA ARG A 436 2.95 4.53 8.23
C ARG A 436 1.70 3.84 7.72
N ALA A 437 1.62 2.53 7.87
CA ALA A 437 0.39 1.78 7.59
C ALA A 437 0.23 0.66 8.61
N ALA A 438 -1.02 0.34 8.90
CA ALA A 438 -1.41 -0.84 9.64
C ALA A 438 -2.62 -1.46 8.92
N LYS A 439 -2.39 -2.57 8.23
CA LYS A 439 -3.44 -3.39 7.63
C LYS A 439 -3.81 -4.49 8.62
N ARG A 440 -5.07 -4.49 9.04
CA ARG A 440 -5.56 -5.36 10.09
C ARG A 440 -6.79 -6.14 9.62
N LEU A 441 -6.68 -7.46 9.59
CA LEU A 441 -7.72 -8.36 9.10
C LEU A 441 -7.88 -9.53 10.07
N GLN A 442 -9.10 -10.01 10.24
CA GLN A 442 -9.44 -11.16 11.06
C GLN A 442 -9.97 -12.28 10.18
N VAL A 443 -9.44 -13.48 10.41
CA VAL A 443 -9.87 -14.73 9.79
C VAL A 443 -10.85 -15.41 10.75
N ASN A 444 -12.04 -15.67 10.25
CA ASN A 444 -13.08 -16.38 10.95
C ASN A 444 -13.54 -17.59 10.15
N VAL A 445 -14.22 -18.52 10.81
CA VAL A 445 -14.80 -19.71 10.19
C VAL A 445 -16.30 -19.74 10.51
N TYR A 446 -17.12 -19.92 9.50
CA TYR A 446 -18.55 -20.16 9.71
C TYR A 446 -18.75 -21.57 10.27
N VAL A 447 -19.38 -21.66 11.44
CA VAL A 447 -19.59 -22.91 12.18
C VAL A 447 -21.07 -23.09 12.43
N GLU A 448 -21.57 -24.28 12.14
CA GLU A 448 -22.94 -24.68 12.45
C GLU A 448 -23.04 -26.18 12.78
N LYS A 449 -24.20 -26.57 13.33
CA LYS A 449 -24.52 -27.97 13.55
C LYS A 449 -24.84 -28.65 12.22
N ILE A 450 -24.11 -29.71 11.90
CA ILE A 450 -24.33 -30.52 10.71
C ILE A 450 -24.87 -31.89 11.12
N PRO A 451 -26.16 -32.21 10.88
CA PRO A 451 -26.78 -33.45 11.38
C PRO A 451 -26.08 -34.75 10.96
N ALA A 452 -25.43 -34.77 9.80
CA ALA A 452 -24.67 -35.92 9.33
C ALA A 452 -23.38 -36.19 10.13
N PHE A 453 -22.88 -35.19 10.86
CA PHE A 453 -21.63 -35.25 11.62
C PHE A 453 -21.88 -34.97 13.10
N SER A 454 -21.99 -36.04 13.90
CA SER A 454 -22.14 -35.96 15.36
C SER A 454 -21.02 -35.18 16.06
N GLN A 455 -19.88 -34.99 15.41
CA GLN A 455 -18.74 -34.21 15.88
C GLN A 455 -19.04 -32.72 16.07
N THR A 456 -20.08 -32.21 15.41
CA THR A 456 -20.56 -30.83 15.59
C THR A 456 -21.40 -30.66 16.86
N GLY A 457 -21.86 -31.76 17.48
CA GLY A 457 -22.67 -31.73 18.69
C GLY A 457 -23.94 -30.89 18.52
N ASN A 458 -24.16 -29.99 19.47
CA ASN A 458 -25.22 -28.98 19.47
C ASN A 458 -24.66 -27.56 19.34
N VAL A 459 -23.52 -27.39 18.67
CA VAL A 459 -22.92 -26.06 18.46
C VAL A 459 -23.93 -25.10 17.85
N GLN A 460 -23.92 -23.85 18.33
CA GLN A 460 -24.74 -22.79 17.74
C GLN A 460 -24.23 -22.44 16.34
N THR A 461 -25.07 -21.85 15.51
CA THR A 461 -24.63 -21.26 14.25
C THR A 461 -23.96 -19.92 14.55
N LEU A 462 -22.66 -19.78 14.28
CA LEU A 462 -21.91 -18.55 14.51
C LEU A 462 -20.71 -18.36 13.56
N VAL A 463 -20.16 -17.15 13.56
CA VAL A 463 -18.88 -16.82 12.91
C VAL A 463 -17.77 -16.90 13.97
N PHE A 464 -17.01 -18.00 13.97
CA PHE A 464 -16.00 -18.29 14.99
C PHE A 464 -14.66 -17.61 14.65
N PRO A 465 -14.10 -16.75 15.52
CA PRO A 465 -12.84 -16.07 15.26
C PRO A 465 -11.64 -17.00 15.49
N VAL A 466 -10.73 -17.09 14.51
CA VAL A 466 -9.55 -17.96 14.58
C VAL A 466 -8.31 -17.16 14.97
N MET A 467 -8.03 -16.11 14.21
CA MET A 467 -6.92 -15.18 14.45
C MET A 467 -7.17 -13.86 13.75
N TYR A 468 -6.48 -12.82 14.16
CA TYR A 468 -6.28 -11.63 13.34
C TYR A 468 -4.80 -11.34 13.12
N LEU A 469 -4.53 -10.59 12.06
CA LEU A 469 -3.20 -10.15 11.68
C LEU A 469 -3.10 -8.63 11.71
N ASN A 470 -1.91 -8.12 11.98
CA ASN A 470 -1.51 -6.72 11.83
C ASN A 470 -0.24 -6.67 10.98
N GLU A 471 -0.40 -6.37 9.69
CA GLU A 471 0.69 -6.08 8.76
C GLU A 471 0.99 -4.58 8.87
N SER A 472 2.12 -4.23 9.47
CA SER A 472 2.44 -2.84 9.79
C SER A 472 3.82 -2.42 9.29
N VAL A 473 3.90 -1.16 8.88
CA VAL A 473 5.12 -0.52 8.43
C VAL A 473 5.16 0.90 8.98
N THR A 474 6.35 1.35 9.37
CA THR A 474 6.63 2.75 9.67
C THR A 474 7.94 3.09 9.00
N ILE A 475 7.98 4.23 8.31
CA ILE A 475 9.18 4.73 7.63
C ILE A 475 10.36 4.77 8.61
N ASP A 476 11.53 4.29 8.18
CA ASP A 476 12.77 4.34 8.96
C ASP A 476 13.38 5.75 8.99
N GLU A 477 14.34 6.00 9.88
CA GLU A 477 14.95 7.33 10.04
C GLU A 477 15.70 7.82 8.79
N GLU A 478 16.33 6.91 8.03
CA GLU A 478 17.09 7.30 6.84
C GLU A 478 16.14 7.71 5.71
N SER A 479 15.15 6.86 5.43
CA SER A 479 14.10 7.16 4.47
C SER A 479 13.29 8.40 4.87
N ALA A 480 13.02 8.58 6.18
CA ALA A 480 12.30 9.74 6.66
C ALA A 480 13.04 11.05 6.37
N LYS A 481 14.35 11.09 6.59
CA LYS A 481 15.18 12.28 6.26
C LYS A 481 15.15 12.61 4.77
N LYS A 482 15.16 11.59 3.89
CA LYS A 482 15.05 11.79 2.43
C LYS A 482 13.70 12.40 2.06
N VAL A 483 12.61 11.85 2.58
CA VAL A 483 11.25 12.38 2.33
C VAL A 483 11.10 13.79 2.91
N GLN A 484 11.62 14.05 4.11
CA GLN A 484 11.62 15.38 4.70
C GLN A 484 12.37 16.39 3.83
N ALA A 485 13.53 16.04 3.26
CA ALA A 485 14.27 16.92 2.38
C ALA A 485 13.43 17.31 1.15
N VAL A 486 12.80 16.33 0.48
CA VAL A 486 11.92 16.58 -0.67
C VAL A 486 10.72 17.47 -0.29
N VAL A 487 10.09 17.21 0.86
CA VAL A 487 8.95 18.01 1.34
C VAL A 487 9.40 19.43 1.69
N MET A 488 10.56 19.60 2.33
CA MET A 488 11.10 20.91 2.70
C MET A 488 11.49 21.72 1.47
N GLU A 489 12.16 21.11 0.49
CA GLU A 489 12.47 21.74 -0.79
C GLU A 489 11.20 22.21 -1.51
N GLY A 490 10.17 21.35 -1.56
CA GLY A 490 8.87 21.73 -2.12
C GLY A 490 8.23 22.90 -1.39
N ASN A 491 8.29 22.91 -0.06
CA ASN A 491 7.75 24.00 0.76
C ASN A 491 8.52 25.32 0.55
N VAL A 492 9.84 25.27 0.36
CA VAL A 492 10.64 26.44 0.01
C VAL A 492 10.22 26.97 -1.35
N VAL A 493 10.15 26.10 -2.38
CA VAL A 493 9.76 26.48 -3.76
C VAL A 493 8.41 27.19 -3.78
N ILE A 494 7.40 26.65 -3.11
CA ILE A 494 6.05 27.22 -3.03
C ILE A 494 6.05 28.60 -2.34
N ASN A 495 6.97 28.83 -1.40
CA ASN A 495 7.04 30.05 -0.60
C ASN A 495 8.07 31.08 -1.11
N ILE A 496 8.82 30.79 -2.19
CA ILE A 496 9.71 31.76 -2.86
C ILE A 496 9.01 33.11 -3.12
N PRO A 497 7.76 33.16 -3.63
CA PRO A 497 7.05 34.43 -3.83
C PRO A 497 6.98 35.30 -2.57
N PHE A 498 6.64 34.70 -1.43
CA PHE A 498 6.53 35.40 -0.16
C PHE A 498 7.90 35.83 0.37
N ILE A 499 8.94 35.00 0.17
CA ILE A 499 10.32 35.32 0.53
C ILE A 499 10.81 36.53 -0.28
N LEU A 500 10.55 36.56 -1.59
CA LEU A 500 10.92 37.68 -2.46
C LEU A 500 10.18 38.97 -2.08
N ILE A 501 8.89 38.89 -1.73
CA ILE A 501 8.12 40.04 -1.24
C ILE A 501 8.71 40.56 0.08
N ALA A 502 9.00 39.68 1.03
CA ALA A 502 9.59 40.06 2.32
C ALA A 502 10.96 40.73 2.15
N LEU A 503 11.81 40.20 1.26
CA LEU A 503 13.10 40.80 0.89
C LEU A 503 12.92 42.16 0.23
N GLY A 504 11.94 42.31 -0.67
CA GLY A 504 11.61 43.59 -1.30
C GLY A 504 11.21 44.65 -0.29
N ILE A 505 10.36 44.30 0.68
CA ILE A 505 9.94 45.19 1.77
C ILE A 505 11.14 45.57 2.64
N LEU A 506 11.98 44.59 3.01
CA LEU A 506 13.19 44.82 3.81
C LEU A 506 14.15 45.81 3.11
N LEU A 507 14.45 45.57 1.83
CA LEU A 507 15.31 46.45 1.04
C LEU A 507 14.71 47.86 0.88
N GLY A 508 13.38 47.95 0.72
CA GLY A 508 12.66 49.22 0.69
C GLY A 508 12.77 49.99 2.01
N MET A 509 12.64 49.31 3.16
CA MET A 509 12.82 49.91 4.48
C MET A 509 14.26 50.41 4.66
N VAL A 510 15.26 49.60 4.31
CA VAL A 510 16.68 49.99 4.38
C VAL A 510 16.96 51.20 3.51
N PHE A 511 16.45 51.22 2.28
CA PHE A 511 16.59 52.36 1.37
C PHE A 511 15.95 53.63 1.94
N THR A 512 14.76 53.50 2.53
CA THR A 512 14.06 54.64 3.17
C THR A 512 14.86 55.18 4.35
N VAL A 513 15.41 54.30 5.21
CA VAL A 513 16.27 54.71 6.33
C VAL A 513 17.54 55.39 5.83
N MET A 514 18.21 54.85 4.80
CA MET A 514 19.37 55.49 4.19
C MET A 514 19.05 56.87 3.60
N MET A 515 17.92 57.02 2.92
CA MET A 515 17.48 58.32 2.38
C MET A 515 17.13 59.31 3.50
N CYS A 516 16.54 58.85 4.60
CA CYS A 516 16.29 59.68 5.78
C CYS A 516 17.59 60.12 6.46
N TRP A 517 18.64 59.30 6.44
CA TRP A 517 19.97 59.64 6.99
C TRP A 517 20.80 60.54 6.07
N GLN A 518 20.56 60.56 4.75
CA GLN A 518 21.24 61.48 3.83
C GLN A 518 20.63 62.89 3.82
N ARG A 519 19.54 63.11 4.56
CA ARG A 519 18.86 64.41 4.67
C ARG A 519 19.42 65.24 5.82
N ASP A 520 20.73 65.48 5.81
CA ASP A 520 21.36 66.63 6.48
C ASP A 520 22.59 67.04 5.66
N PRO A 521 22.52 68.22 5.03
CA PRO A 521 23.17 69.37 5.64
C PRO A 521 22.15 70.48 5.93
N GLU A 522 22.22 71.05 7.14
CA GLU A 522 21.63 72.36 7.43
C GLU A 522 22.05 73.35 6.33
N SER A 523 21.08 73.86 5.57
CA SER A 523 21.31 75.06 4.77
C SER A 523 21.55 76.21 5.75
N THR A 524 22.78 76.73 5.73
CA THR A 524 23.18 77.90 6.52
C THR A 524 22.22 79.06 6.32
N VAL A 525 21.87 79.71 7.43
CA VAL A 525 20.92 80.84 7.60
C VAL A 525 21.16 82.04 6.65
N ALA A 526 22.23 82.06 5.86
CA ALA A 526 22.62 83.16 4.97
C ALA A 526 21.73 83.37 3.73
N GLU A 527 20.85 82.42 3.36
CA GLU A 527 20.07 82.52 2.11
C GLU A 527 18.61 82.99 2.31
N ARG A 528 18.20 83.35 3.53
CA ARG A 528 16.89 83.96 3.82
C ARG A 528 16.99 85.48 3.99
N GLN A 529 17.32 86.21 2.92
CA GLN A 529 17.00 87.64 2.87
C GLN A 529 16.13 87.94 1.64
N PRO A 530 14.97 88.61 1.82
CA PRO A 530 14.14 89.01 0.70
C PRO A 530 14.79 90.21 0.01
N LEU A 531 14.91 90.14 -1.32
CA LEU A 531 15.17 91.31 -2.16
C LEU A 531 13.98 92.28 -2.02
N LEU A 532 14.14 93.29 -1.16
CA LEU A 532 13.35 94.51 -1.20
C LEU A 532 14.27 95.69 -1.56
N SER A 533 13.82 96.40 -2.58
CA SER A 533 14.40 97.55 -3.28
C SER A 533 14.73 98.75 -2.40
N SER A 534 15.88 99.40 -2.68
CA SER A 534 15.97 100.83 -3.06
C SER A 534 17.37 101.13 -3.59
#